data_AF-A0A2D7ZD15-F1
#
_entry.id   AF-A0A2D7ZD15-F1
#
_cell.length_a   1.000
_cell.length_b   1.000
_cell.length_c   1.000
_cell.angle_alpha   90.00
_cell.angle_beta   90.00
_cell.angle_gamma   90.00
#
_symmetry.space_group_name_H-M   'P 1'
#
loop_
_entity.id
_entity.type
_entity.pdbx_description
1 polymer ?
#
loop_
_entity_poly.entity_id
_entity_poly.type
_entity_poly.pdbx_seq_one_letter_code
_entity_poly.pdbx_strand_id
1 'polypeptide(L)' 'MENKSFTKLDVVSGKSYFICQCGQSKKFPLCDGSHKNTSFSPENYVAAADTSISVCGCNDYKTAVCDCA' A
#
# COMPACT_ATOMS: atom_id res chain seq x y z
N MET A 1 -18.89 -9.84 4.66
CA MET A 1 -17.54 -10.28 5.06
C MET A 1 -16.58 -9.22 4.57
N GLU A 2 -16.43 -8.19 5.38
CA GLU A 2 -15.76 -6.93 5.03
C GLU A 2 -14.28 -7.06 5.37
N ASN A 3 -13.54 -7.79 4.54
CA ASN A 3 -12.08 -7.81 4.60
C ASN A 3 -11.52 -6.59 3.83
N LYS A 4 -11.97 -5.39 4.22
CA LYS A 4 -11.27 -4.14 3.88
C LYS A 4 -10.04 -4.09 4.78
N SER A 5 -8.90 -4.55 4.29
CA SER A 5 -7.61 -4.33 4.95
C SER A 5 -7.29 -2.84 4.87
N PHE A 6 -7.71 -2.10 5.88
CA PHE A 6 -7.30 -0.73 6.16
C PHE A 6 -6.01 -0.79 6.97
N THR A 7 -4.92 -0.21 6.46
CA THR A 7 -3.65 -0.15 7.21
C THR A 7 -3.04 1.23 7.10
N LYS A 8 -2.71 1.81 8.26
CA LYS A 8 -2.00 3.08 8.36
C LYS A 8 -0.50 2.83 8.16
N LEU A 9 0.13 3.70 7.39
CA LEU A 9 1.57 3.71 7.15
C LEU A 9 2.10 5.09 7.48
N ASP A 10 2.98 5.15 8.47
CA ASP A 10 3.75 6.35 8.78
C ASP A 10 4.86 6.51 7.75
N VAL A 11 4.75 7.59 6.97
CA VAL A 11 5.73 7.93 5.95
C VAL A 11 6.54 9.13 6.39
N VAL A 12 7.83 9.11 6.05
CA VAL A 12 8.80 10.15 6.38
C VAL A 12 9.11 10.95 5.12
N SER A 13 9.21 12.27 5.26
CA SER A 13 9.52 13.16 4.15
C SER A 13 10.80 12.75 3.41
N GLY A 14 10.73 12.71 2.07
CA GLY A 14 11.86 12.34 1.21
C GLY A 14 12.16 10.84 1.13
N LYS A 15 11.38 9.97 1.79
CA LYS A 15 11.49 8.52 1.61
C LYS A 15 10.52 8.00 0.55
N SER A 16 10.98 7.00 -0.19
CA SER A 16 10.19 6.25 -1.18
C SER A 16 9.68 4.95 -0.55
N TYR A 17 8.40 4.69 -0.71
CA TYR A 17 7.69 3.53 -0.18
C TYR A 17 7.02 2.79 -1.33
N PHE A 18 7.26 1.49 -1.42
CA PHE A 18 6.61 0.65 -2.43
C PHE A 18 5.32 0.09 -1.86
N ILE A 19 4.18 0.58 -2.33
CA ILE A 19 2.86 0.14 -1.89
C ILE A 19 2.48 -1.15 -2.63
N CYS A 20 2.02 -2.14 -1.87
CA CYS A 20 1.67 -3.46 -2.40
C CYS A 20 0.34 -3.42 -3.14
N GLN A 21 0.36 -3.56 -4.48
CA GLN A 21 -0.85 -3.62 -5.31
C GLN A 21 -1.44 -5.04 -5.48
N CYS A 22 -0.68 -6.09 -5.14
CA CYS A 22 -1.05 -7.48 -5.47
C CYS A 22 -1.89 -8.20 -4.39
N GLY A 23 -2.04 -7.61 -3.20
CA GLY A 23 -2.75 -8.22 -2.07
C GLY A 23 -2.07 -9.45 -1.43
N GLN A 24 -0.95 -9.94 -1.97
CA GLN A 24 -0.23 -11.13 -1.47
C GLN A 24 0.90 -10.81 -0.47
N SER A 25 1.18 -9.53 -0.22
CA SER A 25 2.29 -9.16 0.65
C SER A 25 2.02 -9.48 2.11
N LYS A 26 3.01 -10.08 2.78
CA LYS A 26 2.97 -10.31 4.24
C LYS A 26 3.28 -9.05 5.04
N LYS A 27 3.82 -8.02 4.39
CA LYS A 27 4.15 -6.72 5.00
C LYS A 27 3.21 -5.61 4.54
N PHE A 28 1.96 -5.96 4.26
CA PHE A 28 0.93 -5.00 3.90
C PHE A 28 0.94 -3.83 4.90
N PRO A 29 1.02 -2.57 4.44
CA PRO A 29 0.72 -2.07 3.08
C PRO A 29 1.92 -1.98 2.13
N LEU A 30 3.12 -2.35 2.57
CA LEU A 30 4.34 -2.31 1.77
C LEU A 30 4.51 -3.56 0.91
N CYS A 31 5.21 -3.41 -0.20
CA CYS A 31 5.62 -4.50 -1.06
C CYS A 31 6.83 -5.24 -0.47
N ASP A 32 6.71 -6.56 -0.36
CA ASP A 32 7.78 -7.47 0.09
C ASP A 32 8.36 -8.33 -1.04
N GLY A 33 7.95 -8.09 -2.29
CA GLY A 33 8.34 -8.89 -3.45
C GLY A 33 7.41 -10.06 -3.78
N SER A 34 6.34 -10.29 -3.00
CA SER A 34 5.35 -11.34 -3.30
C SER A 34 4.62 -11.13 -4.64
N HIS A 35 4.62 -9.89 -5.15
CA HIS A 35 4.03 -9.54 -6.44
C HIS A 35 4.68 -10.25 -7.65
N LYS A 36 5.90 -10.81 -7.51
CA LYS A 36 6.63 -11.45 -8.62
C LYS A 36 5.86 -12.59 -9.31
N ASN A 37 4.96 -13.25 -8.59
CA ASN A 37 4.11 -14.32 -9.11
C ASN A 37 2.77 -13.81 -9.68
N THR A 38 2.62 -12.50 -9.82
CA THR A 38 1.38 -11.84 -10.25
C THR A 38 1.66 -10.85 -11.37
N SER A 39 0.60 -10.42 -12.08
CA SER A 39 0.70 -9.35 -13.08
C SER A 39 0.71 -7.94 -12.47
N PHE A 40 0.76 -7.81 -11.14
CA PHE A 40 0.72 -6.53 -10.45
C PHE A 40 2.13 -6.03 -10.14
N SER A 41 2.33 -4.73 -10.34
CA SER A 41 3.54 -4.04 -9.91
C SER A 41 3.25 -3.16 -8.71
N PRO A 42 4.17 -3.07 -7.74
CA PRO A 42 4.00 -2.15 -6.62
C PRO A 42 4.04 -0.70 -7.10
N GLU A 43 3.33 0.17 -6.40
CA GLU A 43 3.31 1.59 -6.67
C GLU A 43 4.38 2.31 -5.84
N ASN A 44 5.20 3.14 -6.47
CA ASN A 44 6.19 3.93 -5.75
C ASN A 44 5.53 5.21 -5.21
N TYR A 45 5.37 5.28 -3.89
CA TYR A 45 4.87 6.45 -3.18
C TYR A 45 6.03 7.21 -2.54
N VAL A 46 6.23 8.46 -2.96
CA VAL A 46 7.24 9.34 -2.37
C VAL A 46 6.54 10.30 -1.42
N ALA A 47 6.88 10.23 -0.14
CA ALA A 47 6.28 11.09 0.86
C ALA A 47 6.89 12.49 0.79
N ALA A 48 6.02 13.49 0.62
CA ALA A 48 6.41 14.90 0.60
C ALA A 48 6.67 15.45 2.02
N ALA A 49 5.96 14.91 3.01
CA ALA A 49 6.03 15.33 4.41
C ALA A 49 5.91 14.10 5.34
N ASP A 50 6.33 14.25 6.59
CA ASP A 50 6.16 13.27 7.65
C ASP A 50 4.68 13.18 8.03
N THR A 51 3.96 12.22 7.46
CA THR A 51 2.51 12.06 7.64
C THR A 51 2.13 10.59 7.68
N SER A 52 0.96 10.30 8.25
CA SER A 52 0.41 8.94 8.27
C SER A 52 -0.60 8.82 7.14
N ILE A 53 -0.21 8.11 6.07
CA ILE A 53 -1.15 7.80 4.99
C ILE A 53 -1.92 6.53 5.31
N SER A 54 -3.16 6.43 4.84
CA SER A 54 -3.92 5.20 4.93
C SER A 54 -3.91 4.50 3.58
N VAL A 55 -3.60 3.21 3.57
CA VAL A 55 -3.64 2.38 2.37
C VAL A 55 -4.82 1.43 2.50
N CYS A 56 -5.72 1.49 1.53
CA CYS A 56 -6.90 0.63 1.48
C CYS A 56 -6.76 -0.38 0.34
N GLY A 57 -6.91 -1.66 0.68
CA GLY A 57 -7.15 -2.71 -0.31
C GLY A 57 -8.64 -2.90 -0.55
N CYS A 58 -9.07 -2.85 -1.82
CA CYS A 58 -10.39 -3.32 -2.23
C CYS A 58 -10.25 -4.73 -2.85
N ASN A 59 -11.26 -5.58 -2.65
CA ASN A 59 -11.26 -7.03 -2.90
C ASN A 59 -10.78 -7.49 -4.31
N ASP A 60 -10.71 -6.58 -5.27
CA ASP A 60 -10.31 -6.83 -6.67
C ASP A 60 -8.87 -6.38 -7.01
N TYR A 61 -8.09 -5.99 -5.98
CA TYR A 61 -6.64 -5.70 -5.97
C TYR A 61 -6.12 -4.64 -6.97
N LYS A 62 -6.62 -3.42 -6.77
CA LYS A 62 -5.82 -2.19 -6.78
C LYS A 62 -5.88 -1.61 -5.37
N THR A 63 -4.74 -1.50 -4.71
CA THR A 63 -4.65 -0.79 -3.43
C THR A 63 -4.45 0.68 -3.73
N ALA A 64 -5.22 1.55 -3.10
CA ALA A 64 -5.00 2.99 -3.24
C ALA A 64 -4.54 3.54 -1.90
N VAL A 65 -3.66 4.54 -1.97
CA VAL A 65 -3.54 5.49 -0.87
C VAL A 65 -4.89 6.20 -0.80
N CYS A 66 -5.60 6.00 0.30
CA CYS A 66 -6.92 6.55 0.53
C CYS A 66 -6.85 7.54 1.68
N ASP A 67 -7.05 8.81 1.38
CA ASP A 67 -7.26 9.87 2.37
C ASP A 67 -8.73 9.85 2.85
N CYS A 68 -9.22 8.69 3.32
CA CYS A 68 -10.59 8.60 3.82
C CYS A 68 -10.69 9.42 5.12
N ALA A 69 -11.01 10.71 4.95
CA ALA A 69 -11.51 11.62 5.96
C ALA A 69 -12.84 11.12 6.55
#